data_AF-A0A835S459-F1
#
_entry.id   AF-A0A835S459-F1
#
_cell.length_a   1.000
_cell.length_b   1.000
_cell.length_c   1.000
_cell.angle_alpha   90.00
_cell.angle_beta   90.00
_cell.angle_gamma   90.00
#
_symmetry.space_group_name_H-M   'P 1'
#
loop_
_entity.id
_entity.type
_entity.pdbx_description
1 polymer ?
#
loop_
_entity_poly.entity_id
_entity_poly.type
_entity_poly.pdbx_seq_one_letter_code
_entity_poly.pdbx_strand_id
1 'polypeptide(L)'
;MESKVIKVNGYEADDVVATLTDQAVQRGHRVVIGSPDKDFKQLISQDVHIVMPLADLGRWSFYTMRHYIEQYKCDPSSDLSLRCIIGDEVDGVPGIQYVAPKFGRKTALKLLRKHGSLANLLKAAAVRTVGKQHAQDALTKHADYLWRNFQL
;
A
#
# COMPACT_ATOMS: atom_id res chain seq x y z
N MET A 1 -28.20 -9.21 15.81
CA MET A 1 -27.88 -8.02 15.01
C MET A 1 -27.98 -8.41 13.56
N GLU A 2 -28.78 -7.70 12.78
CA GLU A 2 -28.89 -7.93 11.34
C GLU A 2 -27.90 -7.00 10.64
N SER A 3 -26.89 -7.59 10.01
CA SER A 3 -25.86 -6.85 9.28
C SER A 3 -26.41 -6.46 7.90
N LYS A 4 -26.34 -5.18 7.54
CA LYS A 4 -26.76 -4.72 6.21
C LYS A 4 -25.76 -5.20 5.16
N VAL A 5 -26.24 -5.91 4.15
CA VAL A 5 -25.43 -6.33 2.99
C VAL A 5 -25.50 -5.24 1.93
N ILE A 6 -24.34 -4.80 1.44
CA ILE A 6 -24.21 -3.77 0.39
C ILE A 6 -23.47 -4.40 -0.79
N LYS A 7 -24.03 -4.22 -1.99
CA LYS A 7 -23.39 -4.59 -3.26
C LYS A 7 -23.67 -3.49 -4.27
N VAL A 8 -22.64 -3.07 -4.99
CA VAL A 8 -22.75 -2.10 -6.09
C VAL A 8 -22.28 -2.80 -7.36
N ASN A 9 -23.15 -2.90 -8.37
CA ASN A 9 -22.80 -3.61 -9.61
C ASN A 9 -21.70 -2.84 -10.36
N GLY A 10 -20.68 -3.56 -10.81
CA GLY A 10 -19.55 -2.99 -11.56
C GLY A 10 -18.43 -2.40 -10.69
N TYR A 11 -18.49 -2.56 -9.37
CA TYR A 11 -17.45 -2.12 -8.44
C TYR A 11 -16.94 -3.27 -7.59
N GLU A 12 -15.66 -3.24 -7.26
CA GLU A 12 -15.04 -4.20 -6.35
C GLU A 12 -15.43 -3.91 -4.89
N ALA A 13 -15.32 -4.92 -4.04
CA ALA A 13 -15.78 -4.81 -2.66
C ALA A 13 -14.89 -3.85 -1.85
N ASP A 14 -13.61 -3.82 -2.15
CA ASP A 14 -12.62 -2.94 -1.53
C ASP A 14 -12.84 -1.46 -1.93
N ASP A 15 -13.17 -1.17 -3.20
CA ASP A 15 -13.58 0.17 -3.65
C ASP A 15 -14.79 0.69 -2.87
N VAL A 16 -15.80 -0.17 -2.68
CA VAL A 16 -17.01 0.17 -1.92
C VAL A 16 -16.66 0.42 -0.46
N VAL A 17 -15.83 -0.45 0.15
CA VAL A 17 -15.38 -0.28 1.54
C VAL A 17 -14.54 1.00 1.71
N ALA A 18 -13.65 1.30 0.78
CA ALA A 18 -12.83 2.52 0.78
C ALA A 18 -13.72 3.78 0.72
N THR A 19 -14.69 3.78 -0.19
CA THR A 19 -15.66 4.88 -0.34
C THR A 19 -16.48 5.08 0.94
N LEU A 20 -17.01 4.00 1.52
CA LEU A 20 -17.80 4.08 2.76
C LEU A 20 -16.95 4.50 3.97
N THR A 21 -15.69 4.04 4.01
CA THR A 21 -14.73 4.42 5.06
C THR A 21 -14.45 5.91 5.01
N ASP A 22 -14.13 6.46 3.84
CA ASP A 22 -13.90 7.90 3.67
C ASP A 22 -15.12 8.74 4.08
N GLN A 23 -16.32 8.35 3.62
CA GLN A 23 -17.56 9.04 4.01
C GLN A 23 -17.83 8.99 5.52
N ALA A 24 -17.53 7.88 6.19
CA ALA A 24 -17.72 7.75 7.63
C ALA A 24 -16.73 8.62 8.40
N VAL A 25 -15.46 8.64 7.98
CA VAL A 25 -14.41 9.48 8.59
C VAL A 25 -14.73 10.96 8.41
N GLN A 26 -15.18 11.38 7.23
CA GLN A 26 -15.60 12.77 6.97
C GLN A 26 -16.77 13.22 7.86
N ARG A 27 -17.60 12.28 8.33
CA ARG A 27 -18.68 12.53 9.29
C ARG A 27 -18.23 12.46 10.76
N GLY A 28 -16.93 12.32 11.00
CA GLY A 28 -16.34 12.26 12.35
C GLY A 28 -16.44 10.89 13.02
N HIS A 29 -16.70 9.82 12.26
CA HIS A 29 -16.74 8.46 12.80
C HIS A 29 -15.38 7.77 12.71
N ARG A 30 -15.11 6.89 13.69
CA ARG A 30 -14.01 5.92 13.62
C ARG A 30 -14.48 4.65 12.93
N VAL A 31 -13.62 4.06 12.10
CA VAL A 31 -13.93 2.90 11.27
C VAL A 31 -13.04 1.72 11.64
N VAL A 32 -13.64 0.53 11.70
CA VAL A 32 -12.92 -0.73 11.82
C VAL A 32 -13.28 -1.60 10.61
N ILE A 33 -12.29 -1.94 9.81
CA ILE A 33 -12.44 -2.80 8.64
C ILE A 33 -12.09 -4.24 9.05
N GLY A 34 -13.05 -5.16 8.95
CA GLY A 34 -12.83 -6.58 9.23
C GLY A 34 -12.43 -7.35 7.97
N SER A 35 -11.14 -7.51 7.71
CA SER A 35 -10.64 -8.25 6.55
C SER A 35 -9.19 -8.72 6.73
N PRO A 36 -8.80 -9.91 6.24
CA PRO A 36 -7.40 -10.31 6.10
C PRO A 36 -6.71 -9.65 4.89
N ASP A 37 -7.48 -9.00 4.01
CA ASP A 37 -6.98 -8.41 2.79
C ASP A 37 -6.00 -7.27 3.09
N LYS A 38 -4.83 -7.35 2.47
CA LYS A 38 -3.73 -6.40 2.64
C LYS A 38 -4.06 -5.06 1.98
N ASP A 39 -4.98 -5.01 1.02
CA ASP A 39 -5.26 -3.83 0.20
C ASP A 39 -5.89 -2.70 1.02
N PHE A 40 -6.58 -3.07 2.11
CA PHE A 40 -7.09 -2.10 3.07
C PHE A 40 -6.01 -1.41 3.89
N LYS A 41 -4.75 -1.88 3.88
CA LYS A 41 -3.67 -1.25 4.66
C LYS A 41 -3.46 0.22 4.30
N GLN A 42 -3.67 0.60 3.05
CA GLN A 42 -3.55 1.99 2.62
C GLN A 42 -4.58 2.93 3.26
N LEU A 43 -5.71 2.40 3.74
CA LEU A 43 -6.77 3.18 4.39
C LEU A 43 -6.49 3.45 5.87
N ILE A 44 -5.50 2.79 6.45
CA ILE A 44 -5.18 2.92 7.88
C ILE A 44 -4.80 4.35 8.21
N SER A 45 -5.43 4.89 9.25
CA SER A 45 -5.16 6.23 9.77
C SER A 45 -5.35 6.25 11.29
N GLN A 46 -5.42 7.43 11.90
CA GLN A 46 -5.77 7.56 13.32
C GLN A 46 -7.22 7.13 13.60
N ASP A 47 -8.11 7.27 12.62
CA ASP A 47 -9.54 6.97 12.76
C ASP A 47 -9.95 5.67 12.05
N VAL A 48 -9.04 5.03 11.30
CA VAL A 48 -9.31 3.79 10.57
C VAL A 48 -8.34 2.70 11.00
N HIS A 49 -8.88 1.61 11.55
CA HIS A 49 -8.13 0.41 11.92
C HIS A 49 -8.61 -0.81 11.13
N ILE A 50 -7.74 -1.80 10.97
CA ILE A 50 -8.11 -3.11 10.43
C ILE A 50 -8.19 -4.11 11.57
N VAL A 51 -9.16 -5.01 11.54
CA VAL A 51 -9.18 -6.21 12.38
C VAL A 51 -9.06 -7.43 11.45
N MET A 52 -8.05 -8.25 11.70
CA MET A 52 -7.72 -9.41 10.87
C MET A 52 -7.51 -10.66 11.73
N PRO A 53 -7.79 -11.86 11.20
CA PRO A 53 -7.58 -13.10 11.94
C PRO A 53 -6.08 -13.39 12.06
N LEU A 54 -5.64 -13.74 13.27
CA LEU A 54 -4.35 -14.38 13.54
C LEU A 54 -4.58 -15.88 13.68
N ALA A 55 -4.48 -16.58 12.54
CA ALA A 55 -4.85 -17.99 12.42
C ALA A 55 -4.06 -18.90 13.37
N ASP A 56 -2.78 -18.59 13.58
CA ASP A 56 -1.86 -19.27 14.50
C ASP A 56 -2.29 -19.18 15.97
N LEU A 57 -3.01 -18.11 16.33
CA LEU A 57 -3.47 -17.84 17.69
C LEU A 57 -4.98 -18.05 17.88
N GLY A 58 -5.71 -18.43 16.83
CA GLY A 58 -7.16 -18.63 16.88
C GLY A 58 -7.95 -17.38 17.33
N ARG A 59 -7.43 -16.18 17.09
CA ARG A 59 -8.02 -14.92 17.57
C ARG A 59 -7.99 -13.82 16.51
N TRP A 60 -8.83 -12.81 16.68
CA TRP A 60 -8.76 -11.58 15.90
C TRP A 60 -7.86 -10.55 16.58
N SER A 61 -7.13 -9.76 15.78
CA SER A 61 -6.27 -8.71 16.30
C SER A 61 -6.40 -7.43 15.48
N PHE A 62 -6.27 -6.30 16.16
CA PHE A 62 -6.19 -5.00 15.52
C PHE A 62 -4.83 -4.80 14.85
N TYR A 63 -4.87 -4.30 13.63
CA TYR A 63 -3.75 -3.80 12.86
C TYR A 63 -3.96 -2.30 12.64
N THR A 64 -3.03 -1.51 13.18
CA THR A 64 -3.17 -0.06 13.32
C THR A 64 -2.02 0.65 12.61
N MET A 65 -2.11 1.98 12.52
CA MET A 65 -1.05 2.82 11.95
C MET A 65 0.29 2.57 12.64
N ARG A 66 0.29 2.37 13.97
CA ARG A 66 1.50 2.03 14.72
C ARG A 66 2.11 0.71 14.27
N HIS A 67 1.30 -0.35 14.14
CA HIS A 67 1.80 -1.65 13.67
C HIS A 67 2.38 -1.56 12.26
N TYR A 68 1.73 -0.80 11.36
CA TYR A 68 2.24 -0.55 10.02
C TYR A 68 3.59 0.19 10.05
N ILE A 69 3.67 1.32 10.76
CA ILE A 69 4.91 2.10 10.86
C ILE A 69 6.03 1.27 11.49
N GLU A 70 5.74 0.45 12.50
CA GLU A 70 6.74 -0.43 13.11
C GLU A 70 7.32 -1.42 12.10
N GLN A 71 6.47 -2.00 11.25
CA GLN A 71 6.85 -3.02 10.27
C GLN A 71 7.53 -2.42 9.02
N TYR A 72 7.01 -1.32 8.49
CA TYR A 72 7.41 -0.75 7.19
C TYR A 72 8.25 0.51 7.30
N LYS A 73 8.25 1.20 8.45
CA LYS A 73 8.93 2.49 8.65
C LYS A 73 8.48 3.58 7.65
N CYS A 74 7.28 3.43 7.10
CA CYS A 74 6.62 4.34 6.16
C CYS A 74 5.16 4.56 6.58
N ASP A 75 4.53 5.57 6.01
CA ASP A 75 3.11 5.83 6.22
C ASP A 75 2.24 4.79 5.48
N PRO A 76 1.08 4.38 6.02
CA PRO A 76 0.19 3.44 5.33
C PRO A 76 -0.25 3.92 3.94
N SER A 77 -0.37 5.24 3.71
CA SER A 77 -0.66 5.78 2.38
C SER A 77 0.40 5.45 1.32
N SER A 78 1.61 5.04 1.74
CA SER A 78 2.67 4.56 0.85
C SER A 78 2.55 3.08 0.50
N ASP A 79 1.59 2.33 1.05
CA ASP A 79 1.52 0.87 0.90
C ASP A 79 1.37 0.43 -0.55
N LEU A 80 0.43 1.04 -1.29
CA LEU A 80 0.27 0.80 -2.72
C LEU A 80 1.58 1.10 -3.48
N SER A 81 2.20 2.25 -3.19
CA SER A 81 3.49 2.61 -3.81
C SER A 81 4.59 1.58 -3.51
N LEU A 82 4.60 0.99 -2.31
CA LEU A 82 5.53 -0.06 -1.96
C LEU A 82 5.26 -1.32 -2.78
N ARG A 83 4.01 -1.79 -2.84
CA ARG A 83 3.60 -2.98 -3.61
C ARG A 83 3.92 -2.83 -5.10
N CYS A 84 3.65 -1.67 -5.71
CA CYS A 84 4.02 -1.41 -7.10
C CYS A 84 5.54 -1.55 -7.35
N ILE A 85 6.37 -1.21 -6.35
CA ILE A 85 7.83 -1.31 -6.47
C ILE A 85 8.32 -2.73 -6.22
N ILE A 86 7.90 -3.36 -5.12
CA ILE A 86 8.48 -4.64 -4.67
C ILE A 86 7.75 -5.85 -5.24
N GLY A 87 6.60 -5.63 -5.89
CA GLY A 87 5.70 -6.66 -6.38
C GLY A 87 4.70 -7.11 -5.33
N ASP A 88 3.70 -7.83 -5.81
CA ASP A 88 2.71 -8.54 -5.03
C ASP A 88 2.46 -9.92 -5.62
N GLU A 89 3.00 -10.95 -4.99
CA GLU A 89 2.92 -12.32 -5.47
C GLU A 89 1.48 -12.86 -5.48
N VAL A 90 0.67 -12.43 -4.51
CA VAL A 90 -0.72 -12.89 -4.38
C VAL A 90 -1.56 -12.37 -5.54
N ASP A 91 -1.27 -11.15 -6.02
CA ASP A 91 -1.99 -10.51 -7.12
C ASP A 91 -1.28 -10.71 -8.47
N GLY A 92 -0.18 -11.49 -8.50
CA GLY A 92 0.63 -11.73 -9.70
C GLY A 92 1.38 -10.49 -10.21
N VAL A 93 1.52 -9.45 -9.40
CA VAL A 93 2.24 -8.21 -9.76
C VAL A 93 3.74 -8.43 -9.56
N PRO A 94 4.55 -8.43 -10.63
CA PRO A 94 5.98 -8.67 -10.51
C PRO A 94 6.70 -7.43 -9.97
N GLY A 95 7.67 -7.64 -9.07
CA GLY A 95 8.47 -6.55 -8.49
C GLY A 95 9.59 -6.06 -9.40
N ILE A 96 10.05 -4.83 -9.19
CA ILE A 96 11.18 -4.25 -9.94
C ILE A 96 12.46 -5.11 -9.87
N GLN A 97 12.58 -5.97 -8.86
CA GLN A 97 13.67 -6.93 -8.67
C GLN A 97 13.88 -7.84 -9.89
N TYR A 98 12.84 -8.10 -10.68
CA TYR A 98 12.95 -8.90 -11.91
C TYR A 98 13.79 -8.21 -13.00
N VAL A 99 13.78 -6.88 -13.05
CA VAL A 99 14.53 -6.08 -14.04
C VAL A 99 15.72 -5.33 -13.43
N ALA A 100 15.70 -5.11 -12.12
CA ALA A 100 16.75 -4.47 -11.34
C ALA A 100 16.98 -5.22 -10.01
N PRO A 101 17.68 -6.37 -10.00
CA PRO A 101 17.81 -7.24 -8.82
C PRO A 101 18.40 -6.58 -7.57
N LYS A 102 19.19 -5.51 -7.74
CA LYS A 102 19.78 -4.74 -6.64
C LYS A 102 18.78 -3.79 -5.97
N PHE A 103 17.63 -3.52 -6.59
CA PHE A 103 16.57 -2.68 -6.04
C PHE A 103 15.57 -3.54 -5.28
N GLY A 104 15.85 -3.80 -4.00
CA GLY A 104 14.95 -4.57 -3.13
C GLY A 104 14.11 -3.73 -2.17
N ARG A 105 13.34 -4.41 -1.32
CA ARG A 105 12.44 -3.83 -0.31
C ARG A 105 13.11 -2.77 0.58
N LYS A 106 14.35 -2.99 1.04
CA LYS A 106 15.07 -2.00 1.87
C LYS A 106 15.30 -0.68 1.13
N THR A 107 15.62 -0.74 -0.16
CA THR A 107 15.81 0.44 -1.02
C THR A 107 14.48 1.14 -1.25
N ALA A 108 13.42 0.38 -1.56
CA ALA A 108 12.06 0.89 -1.73
C ALA A 108 11.58 1.66 -0.50
N LEU A 109 11.61 1.05 0.68
CA LEU A 109 11.19 1.68 1.94
C LEU A 109 12.00 2.94 2.26
N LYS A 110 13.32 2.93 2.04
CA LYS A 110 14.17 4.11 2.28
C LYS A 110 13.77 5.29 1.39
N LEU A 111 13.43 5.02 0.13
CA LEU A 111 13.05 6.04 -0.84
C LEU A 111 11.61 6.52 -0.61
N LEU A 112 10.67 5.61 -0.37
CA LEU A 112 9.28 5.97 -0.06
C LEU A 112 9.17 6.79 1.22
N ARG A 113 9.92 6.46 2.27
CA ARG A 113 9.99 7.29 3.48
C ARG A 113 10.41 8.74 3.20
N LYS A 114 11.20 8.98 2.15
CA LYS A 114 11.65 10.33 1.77
C LYS A 114 10.71 11.03 0.79
N HIS A 115 10.00 10.29 -0.05
CA HIS A 115 9.26 10.82 -1.19
C HIS A 115 7.73 10.66 -1.05
N GLY A 116 7.26 9.86 -0.08
CA GLY A 116 5.86 9.62 0.23
C GLY A 116 5.16 8.66 -0.74
N SER A 117 5.38 8.81 -2.05
CA SER A 117 4.71 8.00 -3.07
C SER A 117 5.64 7.62 -4.23
N LEU A 118 5.25 6.60 -4.98
CA LEU A 118 5.92 6.19 -6.21
C LEU A 118 5.94 7.34 -7.23
N ALA A 119 4.81 8.02 -7.42
CA ALA A 119 4.70 9.15 -8.34
C ALA A 119 5.70 10.27 -7.99
N ASN A 120 5.79 10.65 -6.71
CA ASN A 120 6.73 11.66 -6.25
C ASN A 120 8.19 11.20 -6.37
N LEU A 121 8.46 9.91 -6.12
CA LEU A 121 9.78 9.32 -6.27
C LEU A 121 10.24 9.37 -7.73
N LEU A 122 9.39 8.96 -8.68
CA LEU A 122 9.71 8.96 -10.11
C LEU A 122 9.89 10.38 -10.64
N LYS A 123 9.02 11.33 -10.26
CA LYS A 123 9.18 12.75 -10.60
C LYS A 123 10.51 13.30 -10.09
N ALA A 124 10.88 12.99 -8.85
CA ALA A 124 12.15 13.43 -8.29
C ALA A 124 13.35 12.78 -8.99
N ALA A 125 13.28 11.49 -9.31
CA ALA A 125 14.33 10.75 -10.01
C ALA A 125 14.56 11.27 -11.43
N ALA A 126 13.52 11.78 -12.10
CA ALA A 126 13.63 12.35 -13.45
C ALA A 126 14.43 13.67 -13.49
N VAL A 127 14.46 14.42 -12.38
CA VAL A 127 15.11 15.74 -12.33
C VAL A 127 16.42 15.75 -11.54
N ARG A 128 16.64 14.77 -10.64
CA ARG A 128 17.86 14.67 -9.83
C ARG A 128 18.11 13.26 -9.32
N THR A 129 19.32 13.02 -8.83
CA THR A 129 19.67 11.77 -8.15
C THR A 129 18.96 11.65 -6.80
N VAL A 130 18.23 10.54 -6.59
CA VAL A 130 17.48 10.26 -5.34
C VAL A 130 18.08 9.12 -4.50
N GLY A 131 19.04 8.38 -5.06
CA GLY A 131 19.67 7.22 -4.41
C GLY A 131 21.06 6.92 -4.95
N LYS A 132 21.58 5.72 -4.62
CA LYS A 132 22.82 5.21 -5.23
C LYS A 132 22.59 4.98 -6.74
N GLN A 133 23.67 4.93 -7.52
CA GLN A 133 23.59 4.79 -8.98
C GLN A 133 22.66 3.66 -9.44
N HIS A 134 22.77 2.46 -8.87
CA HIS A 134 21.89 1.34 -9.24
C HIS A 134 20.40 1.62 -8.97
N ALA A 135 20.07 2.39 -7.93
CA ALA A 135 18.69 2.73 -7.60
C ALA A 135 18.17 3.83 -8.53
N GLN A 136 19.03 4.80 -8.86
CA GLN A 136 18.74 5.84 -9.83
C GLN A 136 18.49 5.25 -11.22
N ASP A 137 19.36 4.33 -11.66
CA ASP A 137 19.24 3.63 -12.94
C ASP A 137 17.94 2.83 -13.00
N ALA A 138 17.59 2.12 -11.92
CA ALA A 138 16.35 1.35 -11.89
C ALA A 138 15.11 2.23 -12.04
N LEU A 139 15.04 3.36 -11.32
CA LEU A 139 13.90 4.27 -11.37
C LEU A 139 13.76 4.98 -12.73
N THR A 140 14.88 5.31 -13.38
CA THR A 140 14.87 6.04 -14.65
C THR A 140 14.70 5.13 -15.85
N LYS A 141 15.32 3.94 -15.86
CA LYS A 141 15.23 2.98 -16.97
C LYS A 141 13.97 2.13 -16.95
N HIS A 142 13.33 1.98 -15.78
CA HIS A 142 12.16 1.12 -15.60
C HIS A 142 10.96 1.85 -14.99
N ALA A 143 10.83 3.17 -15.21
CA ALA A 143 9.69 3.95 -14.76
C ALA A 143 8.35 3.36 -15.29
N ASP A 144 8.31 2.98 -16.58
CA ASP A 144 7.11 2.41 -17.20
C ASP A 144 6.69 1.09 -16.58
N TYR A 145 7.66 0.27 -16.14
CA TYR A 145 7.39 -0.97 -15.44
C TYR A 145 6.64 -0.71 -14.12
N LEU A 146 7.11 0.27 -13.36
CA LEU A 146 6.51 0.67 -12.09
C LEU A 146 5.13 1.31 -12.28
N TRP A 147 4.93 2.08 -13.36
CA TRP A 147 3.63 2.66 -13.68
C TRP A 147 2.59 1.61 -14.08
N ARG A 148 2.98 0.58 -14.83
CA ARG A 148 2.07 -0.53 -15.13
C ARG A 148 1.61 -1.24 -13.86
N ASN A 149 2.51 -1.48 -12.91
CA ASN A 149 2.14 -2.07 -11.62
C ASN A 149 1.21 -1.18 -10.77
N PHE A 150 1.05 0.10 -11.10
CA PHE A 150 0.11 0.99 -10.42
C PHE A 150 -1.30 0.92 -11.04
N GLN A 151 -1.43 0.34 -12.22
CA GLN A 151 -2.69 0.18 -12.95
C GLN A 151 -3.27 -1.23 -12.83
N LEU A 152 -2.50 -2.15 -12.24
CA LEU A 152 -2.90 -3.52 -11.90
C LEU A 152 -3.41 -3.54 -10.47
#